data_AF-A0A1M5Y2W8-F1
#
_entry.id   AF-A0A1M5Y2W8-F1
#
_cell.length_a   1.000
_cell.length_b   1.000
_cell.length_c   1.000
_cell.angle_alpha   90.00
_cell.angle_beta   90.00
_cell.angle_gamma   90.00
#
_symmetry.space_group_name_H-M   'P 1'
#
loop_
_entity.id
_entity.type
_entity.pdbx_description
1 polymer ?
#
loop_
_entity_poly.entity_id
_entity_poly.type
_entity_poly.pdbx_seq_one_letter_code
_entity_poly.pdbx_strand_id
1 'polypeptide(L)' 'MSRKWNHWGYYVMATRQSVYPPSWRWRIVRRGEPMGVRIEGGGFTTHETARLAGRRALTEFLEQLELESLRID' A
#
# COMPACT_ATOMS: atom_id res chain seq x y z
N MET A 1 2.23 13.45 -16.77
CA MET A 1 2.50 12.03 -17.07
C MET A 1 1.72 11.17 -16.07
N SER A 2 0.47 10.78 -16.34
CA SER A 2 -0.39 10.22 -15.28
C SER A 2 -1.34 9.10 -15.72
N ARG A 3 -1.08 8.45 -16.86
CA ARG A 3 -2.01 7.45 -17.43
C ARG A 3 -1.58 5.98 -17.28
N LYS A 4 -0.38 5.69 -16.78
CA LYS A 4 0.19 4.32 -16.78
C LYS A 4 -0.04 3.51 -15.50
N TRP A 5 -0.55 4.14 -14.43
CA TRP A 5 -0.63 3.56 -13.08
C TRP A 5 -1.88 2.69 -12.85
N ASN A 6 -2.84 2.72 -13.79
CA ASN A 6 -4.09 1.99 -13.68
C ASN A 6 -3.96 0.48 -13.98
N HIS A 7 -2.80 0.01 -14.46
CA HIS A 7 -2.64 -1.39 -14.86
C HIS A 7 -2.11 -2.33 -13.78
N TRP A 8 -1.53 -1.82 -12.69
CA TRP A 8 -0.81 -2.70 -11.77
C TRP A 8 -1.69 -3.32 -10.67
N GLY A 9 -2.94 -2.86 -10.55
CA GLY A 9 -3.94 -3.47 -9.68
C GLY A 9 -3.66 -3.29 -8.17
N TYR A 10 -2.70 -2.45 -7.78
CA TYR A 10 -2.38 -2.21 -6.38
C TYR A 10 -3.33 -1.18 -5.76
N TYR A 11 -3.77 -1.44 -4.53
CA TYR A 11 -4.61 -0.55 -3.75
C TYR A 11 -4.28 -0.66 -2.26
N VAL A 12 -4.69 0.35 -1.49
CA VAL A 12 -4.48 0.40 -0.04
C VAL A 12 -5.76 -0.01 0.67
N MET A 13 -5.65 -0.99 1.55
CA MET A 13 -6.71 -1.39 2.45
C MET A 13 -6.38 -0.91 3.87
N ALA A 14 -7.25 -0.08 4.46
CA ALA A 14 -7.16 0.31 5.85
C ALA A 14 -8.12 -0.55 6.69
N THR A 15 -7.57 -1.23 7.70
CA THR A 15 -8.31 -2.14 8.59
C THR A 15 -8.18 -1.67 10.03
N ARG A 16 -9.27 -1.78 10.78
CA ARG A 16 -9.28 -1.49 12.22
C ARG A 16 -8.76 -2.70 12.98
N GLN A 17 -7.81 -2.48 13.88
CA GLN A 17 -7.37 -3.48 14.85
C GLN A 17 -8.23 -3.38 16.11
N SER A 18 -8.73 -4.52 16.57
CA SER A 18 -9.56 -4.59 17.78
C SER A 18 -8.75 -4.65 19.08
N VAL A 19 -7.41 -4.61 18.99
CA VAL A 19 -6.51 -4.59 20.14
C VAL A 19 -6.65 -3.23 20.85
N TYR A 20 -6.67 -3.21 22.18
CA TYR A 20 -6.77 -1.98 22.96
C TYR A 20 -5.38 -1.34 23.18
N PRO A 21 -5.21 -0.03 22.95
CA PRO A 21 -6.20 0.91 22.41
C PRO A 21 -6.46 0.66 20.91
N PRO A 22 -7.71 0.82 20.44
CA PRO A 22 -8.10 0.53 19.06
C PRO A 22 -7.24 1.36 18.10
N SER A 23 -6.57 0.68 17.21
CA SER A 23 -5.68 1.29 16.22
C SER A 23 -6.11 0.91 14.81
N TRP A 24 -5.57 1.64 13.84
CA TRP A 24 -5.75 1.39 12.43
C TRP A 24 -4.43 0.92 11.84
N ARG A 25 -4.53 0.02 10.87
CA ARG A 25 -3.42 -0.43 10.05
C ARG A 25 -3.78 -0.30 8.58
N TRP A 26 -2.81 -0.03 7.74
CA TRP A 26 -2.95 -0.11 6.30
C TRP A 26 -2.14 -1.29 5.77
N ARG A 27 -2.57 -1.81 4.61
CA ARG A 27 -1.85 -2.82 3.85
C ARG A 27 -1.94 -2.48 2.36
N ILE A 28 -0.85 -2.67 1.63
CA ILE A 28 -0.87 -2.65 0.17
C ILE A 28 -1.30 -4.04 -0.32
N VAL A 29 -2.28 -4.05 -1.21
CA VAL A 29 -2.88 -5.26 -1.76
C VAL A 29 -2.88 -5.15 -3.27
N ARG A 30 -2.53 -6.23 -3.97
CA ARG A 30 -2.66 -6.34 -5.42
C ARG A 30 -3.94 -7.09 -5.78
N ARG A 31 -4.66 -6.60 -6.78
CA ARG A 31 -5.84 -7.26 -7.33
C ARG A 31 -5.41 -8.48 -8.16
N GLY A 32 -5.93 -9.65 -7.81
CA GLY A 32 -5.82 -10.87 -8.62
C GLY A 32 -4.57 -11.72 -8.39
N GLU A 33 -3.50 -11.19 -7.80
CA GLU A 33 -2.28 -11.96 -7.57
C GLU A 33 -1.69 -11.65 -6.19
N PRO A 34 -1.29 -12.68 -5.39
CA PRO A 34 -0.63 -12.46 -4.12
C PRO A 34 0.75 -11.83 -4.35
N MET A 35 1.06 -10.74 -3.64
CA MET A 35 2.32 -10.00 -3.80
C MET A 35 3.59 -10.75 -3.37
N GLY A 36 3.46 -11.94 -2.75
CA GLY A 36 4.57 -12.68 -2.13
C GLY A 36 5.11 -12.02 -0.85
N VAL A 37 5.11 -10.68 -0.77
CA VAL A 37 5.53 -9.89 0.38
C VAL A 37 4.36 -9.09 0.94
N ARG A 38 4.28 -9.04 2.27
CA ARG A 38 3.24 -8.31 2.99
C ARG A 38 3.76 -6.94 3.41
N ILE A 39 3.29 -5.88 2.74
CA ILE A 39 3.63 -4.50 3.05
C ILE A 39 2.47 -3.86 3.82
N GLU A 40 2.73 -3.49 5.07
CA GLU A 40 1.73 -2.96 5.98
C GLU A 40 2.34 -2.05 7.03
N GLY A 41 1.54 -1.12 7.55
CA GLY A 41 1.91 -0.25 8.66
C GLY A 41 0.73 -0.10 9.63
N GLY A 42 1.00 0.03 10.93
CA GLY A 42 -0.02 0.07 11.97
C GLY A 42 0.24 1.14 13.03
N GLY A 43 -0.64 1.18 14.05
CA GLY A 43 -0.51 2.13 15.17
C GLY A 43 -1.16 3.49 14.92
N PHE A 44 -1.98 3.61 13.89
CA PHE A 44 -2.69 4.86 13.59
C PHE A 44 -3.93 5.01 14.47
N THR A 45 -4.21 6.21 14.94
CA THR A 45 -5.41 6.49 15.76
C THR A 45 -6.67 6.59 14.92
N THR A 46 -6.56 6.95 13.64
CA THR A 46 -7.70 7.17 12.74
C THR A 46 -7.57 6.41 11.43
N HIS A 47 -8.72 6.11 10.82
CA HIS A 47 -8.78 5.50 9.49
C HIS A 47 -8.08 6.35 8.43
N GLU A 48 -8.26 7.68 8.50
CA GLU A 48 -7.72 8.61 7.51
C GLU A 48 -6.20 8.69 7.54
N THR A 49 -5.62 8.70 8.75
CA THR A 49 -4.15 8.71 8.91
C THR A 49 -3.52 7.41 8.41
N ALA A 50 -4.14 6.26 8.71
CA ALA A 50 -3.72 4.99 8.15
C ALA A 50 -3.83 4.97 6.62
N ARG A 51 -4.95 5.44 6.07
CA ARG A 51 -5.19 5.46 4.61
C ARG A 51 -4.22 6.40 3.89
N LEU A 52 -3.91 7.55 4.47
CA LEU A 52 -2.94 8.50 3.92
C LEU A 52 -1.53 7.93 3.95
N ALA A 53 -1.12 7.34 5.06
CA ALA A 53 0.18 6.68 5.19
C ALA A 53 0.33 5.54 4.17
N GLY A 54 -0.70 4.70 4.04
CA GLY A 54 -0.69 3.62 3.06
C GLY A 54 -0.69 4.12 1.61
N ARG A 55 -1.35 5.24 1.30
CA ARG A 55 -1.29 5.85 -0.05
C ARG A 55 0.12 6.34 -0.39
N ARG A 56 0.82 6.96 0.56
CA ARG A 56 2.21 7.39 0.37
C ARG A 56 3.12 6.19 0.14
N ALA A 57 3.02 5.18 1.00
CA ALA A 57 3.77 3.94 0.86
C ALA A 57 3.46 3.22 -0.46
N LEU A 58 2.22 3.27 -0.94
CA LEU A 58 1.86 2.72 -2.24
C LEU A 58 2.55 3.47 -3.38
N THR A 59 2.56 4.81 -3.35
CA THR A 59 3.28 5.59 -4.37
C THR A 59 4.76 5.23 -4.39
N GLU A 60 5.44 5.26 -3.24
CA GLU A 60 6.86 4.90 -3.12
C GLU A 60 7.14 3.47 -3.61
N PHE A 61 6.28 2.52 -3.25
CA PHE A 61 6.39 1.13 -3.70
C PHE A 61 6.28 1.00 -5.23
N LEU A 62 5.33 1.70 -5.84
CA LEU A 62 5.14 1.65 -7.30
C LEU A 62 6.29 2.34 -8.04
N GLU A 63 6.81 3.46 -7.51
CA GLU A 63 7.99 4.13 -8.06
C GLU A 63 9.22 3.21 -8.02
N GLN A 64 9.46 2.55 -6.90
CA GLN A 64 10.58 1.61 -6.77
C GLN A 64 10.41 0.41 -7.70
N LEU A 65 9.20 -0.13 -7.82
CA LEU A 65 8.92 -1.26 -8.71
C LEU A 65 9.10 -0.87 -10.20
N GLU A 66 8.80 0.37 -10.59
CA GLU A 66 9.09 0.89 -11.93
C GLU A 66 10.61 1.02 -12.17
N LEU A 67 11.36 1.53 -11.18
CA LEU A 67 12.82 1.60 -11.25
C LEU A 67 13.47 0.22 -11.33
N GLU A 68 13.01 -0.76 -10.57
CA GLU A 68 13.51 -2.13 -10.63
C GLU A 68 13.20 -2.78 -11.99
N SER A 69 12.00 -2.57 -12.53
CA SER A 69 11.63 -3.07 -13.86
C SER A 69 12.51 -2.50 -14.97
N LEU A 70 13.01 -1.27 -14.84
CA LEU A 70 13.91 -0.64 -15.81
C LEU A 70 15.37 -1.11 -15.71
N ARG A 71 15.77 -1.77 -14.61
CA ARG A 71 17.14 -2.27 -14.40
C ARG A 71 17.34 -3.71 -14.87
N ILE A 72 16.25 -4.41 -15.17
CA ILE A 72 16.26 -5.82 -15.60
C ILE A 72 16.17 -5.92 -17.15
N ASP A 73 16.14 -4.78 -17.86
CA ASP A 73 16.21 -4.70 -19.34
C ASP A 73 17.65 -4.51 -19.83
#